data_AF-A0A534ILS5-F1
#
_entry.id   AF-A0A534ILS5-F1
#
_cell.length_a   1.000
_cell.length_b   1.000
_cell.length_c   1.000
_cell.angle_alpha   90.00
_cell.angle_beta   90.00
_cell.angle_gamma   90.00
#
_symmetry.space_group_name_H-M   'P 1'
#
loop_
_entity.id
_entity.type
_entity.pdbx_description
1 polymer ?
#
loop_
_entity_poly.entity_id
_entity_poly.type
_entity_poly.pdbx_seq_one_letter_code
_entity_poly.pdbx_strand_id
1 'polypeptide(L)'
;MEQRPFKLEADFAPAGDQPEAIEKLVEGLNEGLANQTLLGVTGSGKSVGHDDPLLIAECVAGEIRTRLARAGPLIDGLMKSRGLQGVDGAETEQLALAEHSYLVPAYNPANGEAAWYPVAALLRHRAPDRMFRVSTTCGRSISVTAGHNFWVLREGRPTRVRTEDIRSCDLLPVPEALGALSEGLRELDILPYLADTQLSVHAEVPILQYLAVAGSAQFASTIATCGLQPGRKLYAIRRGLRGSGLRVRHFLRLLSATSNLGGRCSEARVFVGGKKVACRLPARLPLSDSVLALLGYYIAEGNAQAKCIIISNHHGIIRKNIEASLNELGLPFFVRRSSDYQISSMALRSLLVKLCGSKASCKRLPDFWPQLSDRSLAVLLRAYFDGDGTVGYGGEVIAATASDDLA
;
A
#
# COMPACT_ATOMS: atom_id res chain seq x y z
N MET A 1 -33.40 -34.19 -45.59
CA MET A 1 -33.42 -34.39 -44.13
C MET A 1 -34.16 -33.21 -43.53
N GLU A 2 -35.34 -33.42 -42.94
CA GLU A 2 -35.98 -32.39 -42.12
C GLU A 2 -35.06 -32.08 -40.94
N GLN A 3 -34.55 -30.86 -40.87
CA GLN A 3 -33.76 -30.41 -39.73
C GLN A 3 -34.73 -30.24 -38.56
N ARG A 4 -34.72 -31.19 -37.63
CA ARG A 4 -35.35 -30.98 -36.31
C ARG A 4 -34.54 -29.90 -35.60
N PRO A 5 -35.14 -28.75 -35.24
CA PRO A 5 -34.42 -27.72 -34.53
C PRO A 5 -33.91 -28.28 -33.20
N PHE A 6 -32.65 -28.02 -32.90
CA PHE A 6 -32.09 -28.31 -31.58
C PHE A 6 -32.90 -27.56 -30.53
N LYS A 7 -33.47 -28.29 -29.57
CA LYS A 7 -34.31 -27.72 -28.51
C LYS A 7 -33.61 -27.96 -27.18
N LEU A 8 -33.07 -26.90 -26.61
CA LEU A 8 -32.45 -26.92 -25.28
C LEU A 8 -33.56 -26.88 -24.23
N GLU A 9 -33.67 -27.91 -23.40
CA GLU A 9 -34.45 -27.87 -22.16
C GLU A 9 -33.51 -27.51 -21.00
N ALA A 10 -33.81 -26.40 -20.35
CA ALA A 10 -33.15 -25.98 -19.12
C ALA A 10 -34.23 -25.66 -18.08
N ASP A 11 -34.06 -26.15 -16.85
CA ASP A 11 -35.04 -25.98 -15.76
C ASP A 11 -35.11 -24.54 -15.21
N PHE A 12 -34.36 -23.60 -15.80
CA PHE A 12 -34.17 -22.25 -15.27
C PHE A 12 -34.39 -21.20 -16.35
N ALA A 13 -35.17 -20.17 -16.02
CA ALA A 13 -35.29 -18.98 -16.85
C ALA A 13 -34.02 -18.11 -16.72
N PRO A 14 -33.56 -17.45 -17.80
CA PRO A 14 -32.46 -16.49 -17.72
C PRO A 14 -32.75 -15.39 -16.69
N ALA A 15 -31.81 -15.09 -15.80
CA ALA A 15 -31.93 -14.09 -14.74
C ALA A 15 -30.70 -13.18 -14.62
N GLY A 16 -30.87 -11.97 -14.07
CA GLY A 16 -29.82 -10.95 -14.04
C GLY A 16 -29.44 -10.50 -15.46
N ASP A 17 -28.13 -10.40 -15.74
CA ASP A 17 -27.60 -9.99 -17.06
C ASP A 17 -27.65 -11.11 -18.12
N GLN A 18 -28.19 -12.29 -17.77
CA GLN A 18 -28.29 -13.46 -18.66
C GLN A 18 -29.08 -13.17 -19.96
N PRO A 19 -30.25 -12.51 -19.94
CA PRO A 19 -31.02 -12.26 -21.16
C PRO A 19 -30.24 -11.43 -22.19
N GLU A 20 -29.57 -10.37 -21.76
CA GLU A 20 -28.80 -9.47 -22.63
C GLU A 20 -27.55 -10.16 -23.20
N ALA A 21 -26.87 -10.99 -22.40
CA ALA A 21 -25.75 -11.79 -22.87
C ALA A 21 -26.16 -12.84 -23.90
N ILE A 22 -27.31 -13.50 -23.68
CA ILE A 22 -27.89 -14.45 -24.65
C ILE A 22 -28.21 -13.72 -25.95
N GLU A 23 -28.83 -12.54 -25.88
CA GLU A 23 -29.15 -11.73 -27.05
C GLU A 23 -27.91 -11.38 -27.87
N LYS A 24 -26.83 -10.90 -27.23
CA LYS A 24 -25.55 -10.59 -27.89
C LYS A 24 -24.90 -11.83 -28.52
N LEU A 25 -24.96 -12.98 -27.85
CA LEU A 25 -24.43 -14.23 -28.40
C LEU A 25 -25.22 -14.70 -29.63
N VAL A 26 -26.54 -14.57 -29.58
CA VAL A 26 -27.44 -14.90 -30.69
C VAL A 26 -27.19 -13.97 -31.88
N GLU A 27 -27.01 -12.68 -31.63
CA GLU A 27 -26.67 -11.69 -32.67
C GLU A 27 -25.35 -12.06 -33.36
N GLY A 28 -24.27 -12.31 -32.59
CA GLY A 28 -22.99 -12.71 -33.17
C GLY A 28 -23.04 -14.03 -33.94
N LEU A 29 -23.92 -14.97 -33.54
CA LEU A 29 -24.14 -16.22 -34.29
C LEU A 29 -24.82 -15.92 -35.63
N ASN A 30 -25.82 -15.03 -35.64
CA ASN A 30 -26.50 -14.60 -36.86
C ASN A 30 -25.56 -13.81 -37.80
N GLU A 31 -24.59 -13.08 -37.25
CA GLU A 31 -23.54 -12.38 -38.00
C GLU A 31 -22.45 -13.32 -38.54
N GLY A 32 -22.50 -14.62 -38.23
CA GLY A 32 -21.56 -15.62 -38.72
C GLY A 32 -20.22 -15.63 -37.97
N LEU A 33 -20.14 -15.05 -36.77
CA LEU A 33 -18.94 -15.12 -35.94
C LEU A 33 -18.67 -16.57 -35.52
N ALA A 34 -17.58 -17.14 -36.05
CA ALA A 34 -17.19 -18.53 -35.77
C ALA A 34 -16.74 -18.76 -34.32
N ASN A 35 -16.25 -17.70 -33.65
CA ASN A 35 -15.85 -17.73 -32.25
C ASN A 35 -16.35 -16.46 -31.55
N GLN A 36 -16.98 -16.62 -30.40
CA GLN A 36 -17.44 -15.52 -29.56
C GLN A 36 -16.98 -15.77 -28.12
N THR A 37 -16.43 -14.75 -27.47
CA THR A 37 -15.98 -14.83 -26.08
C THR A 37 -16.92 -14.00 -25.21
N LEU A 38 -17.75 -14.66 -24.41
CA LEU A 38 -18.52 -14.00 -23.37
C LEU A 38 -17.63 -13.82 -22.12
N LEU A 39 -17.24 -12.58 -21.84
CA LEU A 39 -16.51 -12.21 -20.62
C LEU A 39 -17.49 -12.07 -19.45
N GLY A 40 -17.79 -13.19 -18.79
CA GLY A 40 -18.55 -13.19 -17.54
C GLY A 40 -19.48 -14.38 -17.39
N VAL A 41 -19.62 -14.87 -16.15
CA VAL A 41 -20.76 -15.70 -15.77
C VAL A 41 -21.85 -14.73 -15.31
N THR A 42 -22.77 -14.45 -16.20
CA THR A 42 -24.01 -13.73 -15.95
C THR A 42 -24.72 -14.29 -14.71
N GLY A 43 -24.85 -13.46 -13.67
CA GLY A 43 -25.57 -13.80 -12.44
C GLY A 43 -24.78 -14.54 -11.36
N SER A 44 -23.46 -14.70 -11.45
CA SER A 44 -22.76 -15.45 -10.39
C SER A 44 -22.49 -14.64 -9.10
N GLY A 45 -22.64 -13.31 -9.14
CA GLY A 45 -22.57 -12.44 -7.96
C GLY A 45 -21.31 -12.64 -7.12
N LYS A 46 -20.21 -13.16 -7.70
CA LYS A 46 -19.01 -13.56 -6.95
C LYS A 46 -18.19 -12.32 -6.63
N SER A 47 -18.29 -11.89 -5.39
CA SER A 47 -17.58 -10.72 -4.89
C SER A 47 -16.99 -10.95 -3.51
N VAL A 48 -15.95 -10.18 -3.22
CA VAL A 48 -15.37 -9.97 -1.88
C VAL A 48 -15.95 -8.70 -1.26
N GLY A 49 -15.76 -8.50 0.04
CA GLY A 49 -16.22 -7.32 0.75
C GLY A 49 -15.51 -6.05 0.33
N HIS A 50 -16.21 -4.92 0.43
CA HIS A 50 -15.71 -3.59 0.08
C HIS A 50 -14.40 -3.23 0.82
N ASP A 51 -14.32 -3.56 2.10
CA ASP A 51 -13.20 -3.18 2.96
C ASP A 51 -12.13 -4.26 3.11
N ASP A 52 -12.32 -5.42 2.46
CA ASP A 52 -11.36 -6.52 2.55
C ASP A 52 -10.03 -6.12 1.88
N PRO A 53 -8.89 -6.47 2.51
CA PRO A 53 -7.57 -6.13 1.99
C PRO A 53 -7.19 -7.01 0.79
N LEU A 54 -6.61 -6.37 -0.22
CA LEU A 54 -6.05 -6.98 -1.41
C LEU A 54 -4.57 -6.66 -1.49
N LEU A 55 -3.75 -7.69 -1.67
CA LEU A 55 -2.35 -7.54 -2.04
C LEU A 55 -2.27 -7.44 -3.56
N ILE A 56 -1.82 -6.29 -4.07
CA ILE A 56 -1.71 -6.02 -5.49
C ILE A 56 -0.30 -5.53 -5.83
N ALA A 57 0.14 -5.78 -7.06
CA ALA A 57 1.32 -5.16 -7.63
C ALA A 57 0.92 -4.34 -8.85
N GLU A 58 1.37 -3.10 -8.90
CA GLU A 58 1.07 -2.15 -9.98
C GLU A 58 2.32 -1.88 -10.79
N CYS A 59 2.21 -2.00 -12.11
CA CYS A 59 3.30 -1.74 -13.05
C CYS A 59 3.21 -0.29 -13.54
N VAL A 60 4.10 0.57 -13.04
CA VAL A 60 4.15 1.99 -13.43
C VAL A 60 5.49 2.29 -14.08
N ALA A 61 5.46 2.66 -15.36
CA ALA A 61 6.67 3.04 -16.12
C ALA A 61 7.81 2.00 -16.08
N GLY A 62 7.47 0.70 -16.06
CA GLY A 62 8.43 -0.40 -15.98
C GLY A 62 8.87 -0.78 -14.56
N GLU A 63 8.45 -0.05 -13.53
CA GLU A 63 8.66 -0.41 -12.14
C GLU A 63 7.44 -1.13 -11.57
N ILE A 64 7.68 -2.23 -10.85
CA ILE A 64 6.63 -2.98 -10.16
C ILE A 64 6.56 -2.51 -8.71
N ARG A 65 5.37 -2.07 -8.28
CA ARG A 65 5.13 -1.57 -6.92
C ARG A 65 4.04 -2.37 -6.24
N THR A 66 4.43 -3.15 -5.24
CA THR A 66 3.50 -3.93 -4.42
C THR A 66 2.89 -3.07 -3.31
N ARG A 67 1.60 -3.22 -3.06
CA ARG A 67 0.91 -2.55 -1.95
C ARG A 67 -0.30 -3.33 -1.48
N LEU A 68 -0.67 -3.12 -0.22
CA LEU A 68 -1.96 -3.54 0.31
C LEU A 68 -3.00 -2.43 0.03
N ALA A 69 -4.18 -2.80 -0.45
CA ALA A 69 -5.26 -1.87 -0.75
C ALA A 69 -6.61 -2.46 -0.33
N ARG A 70 -7.56 -1.63 0.11
CA ARG A 70 -8.95 -2.09 0.29
C ARG A 70 -9.62 -2.25 -1.07
N ALA A 71 -10.34 -3.36 -1.27
CA ALA A 71 -10.93 -3.73 -2.57
C ALA A 71 -11.81 -2.63 -3.16
N GLY A 72 -12.81 -2.17 -2.42
CA GLY A 72 -13.77 -1.15 -2.84
C GLY A 72 -13.11 0.18 -3.20
N PRO A 73 -12.39 0.85 -2.26
CA PRO A 73 -11.73 2.12 -2.54
C PRO A 73 -10.75 2.07 -3.72
N LEU A 74 -10.06 0.94 -3.91
CA LEU A 74 -9.19 0.73 -5.07
C LEU A 74 -10.00 0.70 -6.37
N ILE A 75 -11.01 -0.16 -6.44
CA ILE A 75 -11.83 -0.38 -7.64
C ILE A 75 -12.58 0.91 -7.99
N ASP A 76 -13.23 1.53 -7.02
CA ASP A 76 -13.98 2.79 -7.20
C ASP A 76 -13.08 3.92 -7.69
N GLY A 77 -11.87 4.05 -7.11
CA GLY A 77 -10.89 5.04 -7.53
C GLY A 77 -10.45 4.85 -8.98
N LEU A 78 -10.20 3.60 -9.38
CA LEU A 78 -9.79 3.26 -10.75
C LEU A 78 -10.91 3.46 -11.76
N MET A 79 -12.13 3.01 -11.45
CA MET A 79 -13.31 3.22 -12.30
C MET A 79 -13.58 4.70 -12.51
N LYS A 80 -13.57 5.50 -11.42
CA LYS A 80 -13.75 6.95 -11.48
C LYS A 80 -12.68 7.63 -12.33
N SER A 81 -11.41 7.21 -12.21
CA SER A 81 -10.31 7.78 -12.99
C SER A 81 -10.45 7.55 -14.51
N ARG A 82 -11.18 6.50 -14.90
CA ARG A 82 -11.45 6.11 -16.29
C ARG A 82 -12.77 6.65 -16.82
N GLY A 83 -13.46 7.49 -16.04
CA GLY A 83 -14.72 8.12 -16.43
C GLY A 83 -15.92 7.17 -16.37
N LEU A 84 -15.78 5.96 -15.82
CA LEU A 84 -16.91 5.11 -15.49
C LEU A 84 -17.61 5.73 -14.26
N GLN A 85 -18.78 6.31 -14.51
CA GLN A 85 -19.70 6.73 -13.46
C GLN A 85 -20.67 5.58 -13.22
N GLY A 86 -21.00 5.32 -11.95
CA GLY A 86 -22.02 4.35 -11.58
C GLY A 86 -23.27 4.59 -12.41
N VAL A 87 -23.61 3.65 -13.30
CA VAL A 87 -24.85 3.73 -14.05
C VAL A 87 -25.96 3.30 -13.10
N ASP A 88 -26.85 4.23 -12.76
CA ASP A 88 -28.02 3.92 -11.93
C ASP A 88 -28.82 2.77 -12.58
N GLY A 89 -28.87 1.63 -11.89
CA GLY A 89 -29.57 0.41 -12.34
C GLY A 89 -28.69 -0.70 -12.91
N ALA A 90 -27.38 -0.49 -13.09
CA ALA A 90 -26.46 -1.57 -13.48
C ALA A 90 -26.15 -2.48 -12.29
N GLU A 91 -26.49 -3.77 -12.39
CA GLU A 91 -26.16 -4.78 -11.37
C GLU A 91 -24.66 -5.12 -11.37
N THR A 92 -24.01 -5.01 -12.54
CA THR A 92 -22.58 -5.29 -12.75
C THR A 92 -21.92 -4.18 -13.55
N GLU A 93 -20.81 -3.65 -13.05
CA GLU A 93 -19.92 -2.74 -13.76
C GLU A 93 -18.54 -3.36 -13.94
N GLN A 94 -17.93 -3.14 -15.10
CA GLN A 94 -16.64 -3.72 -15.46
C GLN A 94 -15.69 -2.67 -16.02
N LEU A 95 -14.44 -2.72 -15.58
CA LEU A 95 -13.33 -1.97 -16.14
C LEU A 95 -12.27 -2.95 -16.66
N ALA A 96 -12.09 -3.01 -17.98
CA ALA A 96 -10.98 -3.75 -18.57
C ALA A 96 -9.66 -3.02 -18.26
N LEU A 97 -8.63 -3.79 -17.89
CA LEU A 97 -7.29 -3.27 -17.62
C LEU A 97 -6.36 -3.61 -18.78
N ALA A 98 -5.38 -2.74 -19.05
CA ALA A 98 -4.33 -3.06 -20.00
C ALA A 98 -3.48 -4.21 -19.44
N GLU A 99 -3.06 -5.11 -20.33
CA GLU A 99 -2.27 -6.28 -19.94
C GLU A 99 -1.08 -5.90 -19.06
N HIS A 100 -0.83 -6.70 -18.03
CA HIS A 100 0.29 -6.53 -17.09
C HIS A 100 0.32 -5.19 -16.33
N SER A 101 -0.75 -4.39 -16.35
CA SER A 101 -0.81 -3.15 -15.55
C SER A 101 -0.91 -3.44 -14.06
N TYR A 102 -1.62 -4.50 -13.69
CA TYR A 102 -1.79 -4.97 -12.33
C TYR A 102 -1.56 -6.47 -12.25
N LEU A 103 -0.92 -6.92 -11.18
CA LEU A 103 -0.76 -8.33 -10.84
C LEU A 103 -1.29 -8.61 -9.43
N VAL A 104 -1.75 -9.83 -9.22
CA VAL A 104 -2.18 -10.35 -7.92
C VAL A 104 -1.55 -11.72 -7.66
N PRO A 105 -1.23 -12.06 -6.40
CA PRO A 105 -0.86 -13.43 -6.08
C PRO A 105 -2.10 -14.31 -6.19
N ALA A 106 -1.99 -15.40 -6.93
CA ALA A 106 -3.05 -16.39 -7.07
C ALA A 106 -2.51 -17.82 -7.02
N TYR A 107 -3.39 -18.73 -6.60
CA TYR A 107 -3.13 -20.16 -6.50
C TYR A 107 -3.45 -20.85 -7.83
N ASN A 108 -2.51 -21.64 -8.34
CA ASN A 108 -2.71 -22.49 -9.49
C ASN A 108 -3.13 -23.90 -9.05
N PRO A 109 -4.40 -24.30 -9.27
CA PRO A 109 -4.89 -25.60 -8.84
C PRO A 109 -4.28 -26.79 -9.60
N ALA A 110 -3.65 -26.57 -10.76
CA ALA A 110 -3.08 -27.65 -11.56
C ALA A 110 -1.76 -28.18 -10.98
N ASN A 111 -0.94 -27.32 -10.39
CA ASN A 111 0.37 -27.67 -9.82
C ASN A 111 0.49 -27.34 -8.32
N GLY A 112 -0.48 -26.63 -7.74
CA GLY A 112 -0.49 -26.25 -6.34
C GLY A 112 0.35 -25.02 -5.99
N GLU A 113 0.93 -24.33 -6.98
CA GLU A 113 1.85 -23.22 -6.74
C GLU A 113 1.13 -21.88 -6.62
N ALA A 114 1.67 -20.98 -5.81
CA ALA A 114 1.24 -19.59 -5.75
C ALA A 114 2.19 -18.72 -6.60
N ALA A 115 1.64 -17.96 -7.54
CA ALA A 115 2.39 -17.08 -8.42
C ALA A 115 1.64 -15.77 -8.67
N TRP A 116 2.31 -14.81 -9.31
CA TRP A 116 1.72 -13.53 -9.68
C TRP A 116 1.08 -13.62 -11.07
N TYR A 117 -0.19 -13.24 -11.15
CA TYR A 117 -0.97 -13.30 -12.39
C TYR A 117 -1.50 -11.92 -12.76
N PRO A 118 -1.55 -11.58 -14.07
CA PRO A 118 -2.09 -10.32 -14.53
C PRO A 118 -3.59 -10.24 -14.28
N VAL A 119 -4.06 -9.05 -13.88
CA VAL A 119 -5.49 -8.77 -13.70
C VAL A 119 -6.07 -8.26 -15.02
N ALA A 120 -7.00 -9.02 -15.59
CA ALA A 120 -7.63 -8.66 -16.87
C ALA A 120 -8.69 -7.55 -16.74
N ALA A 121 -9.46 -7.58 -15.65
CA ALA A 121 -10.54 -6.63 -15.42
C ALA A 121 -10.83 -6.46 -13.93
N LEU A 122 -11.41 -5.32 -13.58
CA LEU A 122 -12.02 -5.05 -12.27
C LEU A 122 -13.53 -5.09 -12.43
N LEU A 123 -14.21 -5.73 -11.49
CA LEU A 123 -15.66 -5.83 -11.46
C LEU A 123 -16.19 -5.20 -10.17
N ARG A 124 -17.31 -4.49 -10.28
CA ARG A 124 -18.09 -3.98 -9.16
C ARG A 124 -19.52 -4.45 -9.34
N HIS A 125 -20.06 -5.09 -8.31
CA HIS A 125 -21.45 -5.53 -8.28
C HIS A 125 -22.21 -4.77 -7.21
N ARG A 126 -23.52 -4.63 -7.40
CA ARG A 126 -24.40 -4.23 -6.30
C ARG A 126 -24.31 -5.26 -5.18
N ALA A 127 -24.09 -4.79 -3.95
CA ALA A 127 -23.98 -5.69 -2.81
C ALA A 127 -25.33 -6.39 -2.54
N PRO A 128 -25.34 -7.73 -2.34
CA PRO A 128 -26.56 -8.44 -1.97
C PRO A 128 -26.95 -8.14 -0.52
N ASP A 129 -28.19 -8.47 -0.15
CA ASP A 129 -28.70 -8.27 1.22
C ASP A 129 -27.91 -9.05 2.29
N ARG A 130 -27.23 -10.13 1.89
CA ARG A 130 -26.49 -11.02 2.79
C ARG A 130 -25.12 -11.37 2.22
N MET A 131 -24.10 -11.19 3.06
CA MET A 131 -22.72 -11.60 2.83
C MET A 131 -22.31 -12.61 3.90
N PHE A 132 -21.32 -13.44 3.60
CA PHE A 132 -20.75 -14.44 4.48
C PHE A 132 -19.36 -13.99 4.92
N ARG A 133 -19.01 -14.23 6.18
CA ARG A 133 -17.63 -14.09 6.66
C ARG A 133 -17.06 -15.48 6.86
N VAL A 134 -16.08 -15.84 6.04
CA VAL A 134 -15.34 -17.09 6.18
C VAL A 134 -14.16 -16.82 7.08
N SER A 135 -14.04 -17.57 8.18
CA SER A 135 -12.96 -17.45 9.15
C SER A 135 -12.26 -18.80 9.31
N THR A 136 -10.93 -18.78 9.37
CA THR A 136 -10.11 -19.97 9.61
C THR A 136 -9.67 -20.05 11.06
N THR A 137 -9.27 -21.24 11.51
CA THR A 137 -8.73 -21.47 12.87
C THR A 137 -7.42 -20.71 13.13
N CYS A 138 -6.68 -20.37 12.08
CA CYS A 138 -5.47 -19.55 12.15
C CYS A 138 -5.75 -18.04 12.16
N GLY A 139 -7.01 -17.61 12.32
CA GLY A 139 -7.39 -16.20 12.49
C GLY A 139 -7.57 -15.41 11.19
N ARG A 140 -7.37 -16.02 10.01
CA ARG A 140 -7.63 -15.35 8.74
C ARG A 140 -9.14 -15.25 8.53
N SER A 141 -9.59 -14.14 7.95
CA SER A 141 -10.99 -13.99 7.55
C SER A 141 -11.15 -13.17 6.29
N ILE A 142 -12.24 -13.40 5.57
CA ILE A 142 -12.62 -12.64 4.38
C ILE A 142 -14.15 -12.56 4.29
N SER A 143 -14.65 -11.43 3.80
CA SER A 143 -16.08 -11.25 3.55
C SER A 143 -16.38 -11.56 2.08
N VAL A 144 -17.36 -12.40 1.82
CA VAL A 144 -17.66 -12.92 0.48
C VAL A 144 -19.15 -13.13 0.26
N THR A 145 -19.55 -13.13 -1.00
CA THR A 145 -20.91 -13.50 -1.44
C THR A 145 -21.14 -15.01 -1.38
N ALA A 146 -22.40 -15.46 -1.28
CA ALA A 146 -22.77 -16.88 -1.18
C ALA A 146 -22.20 -17.74 -2.33
N GLY A 147 -22.24 -17.20 -3.55
CA GLY A 147 -21.78 -17.86 -4.76
C GLY A 147 -20.27 -17.79 -5.00
N HIS A 148 -19.51 -17.06 -4.15
CA HIS A 148 -18.05 -17.01 -4.26
C HIS A 148 -17.46 -18.39 -4.02
N ASN A 149 -16.39 -18.73 -4.75
CA ASN A 149 -15.78 -20.05 -4.67
C ASN A 149 -14.50 -20.04 -3.83
N PHE A 150 -14.24 -21.15 -3.16
CA PHE A 150 -12.98 -21.45 -2.49
C PHE A 150 -12.41 -22.77 -3.02
N TRP A 151 -11.10 -22.88 -3.00
CA TRP A 151 -10.43 -24.16 -3.08
C TRP A 151 -10.36 -24.76 -1.67
N VAL A 152 -10.75 -26.02 -1.53
CA VAL A 152 -10.63 -26.77 -0.27
C VAL A 152 -9.97 -28.12 -0.54
N LEU A 153 -9.27 -28.66 0.43
CA LEU A 153 -8.70 -30.01 0.35
C LEU A 153 -9.75 -31.02 0.84
N ARG A 154 -10.24 -31.88 -0.06
CA ARG A 154 -11.12 -33.01 0.26
C ARG A 154 -10.53 -34.28 -0.34
N GLU A 155 -10.42 -35.33 0.46
CA GLU A 155 -9.87 -36.64 0.01
C GLU A 155 -8.49 -36.50 -0.66
N GLY A 156 -7.65 -35.59 -0.16
CA GLY A 156 -6.31 -35.33 -0.71
C GLY A 156 -6.29 -34.60 -2.05
N ARG A 157 -7.42 -34.04 -2.52
CA ARG A 157 -7.52 -33.32 -3.79
C ARG A 157 -8.04 -31.89 -3.63
N PRO A 158 -7.46 -30.89 -4.32
CA PRO A 158 -8.05 -29.56 -4.41
C PRO A 158 -9.42 -29.63 -5.07
N THR A 159 -10.45 -29.24 -4.34
CA THR A 159 -11.84 -29.25 -4.78
C THR A 159 -12.39 -27.83 -4.69
N ARG A 160 -13.04 -27.37 -5.75
CA ARG A 160 -13.70 -26.06 -5.77
C ARG A 160 -15.09 -26.17 -5.16
N VAL A 161 -15.39 -25.37 -4.15
CA VAL A 161 -16.69 -25.32 -3.47
C VAL A 161 -17.21 -23.88 -3.41
N ARG A 162 -18.54 -23.70 -3.39
CA ARG A 162 -19.14 -22.38 -3.12
C ARG A 162 -19.03 -22.07 -1.64
N THR A 163 -19.17 -20.80 -1.29
CA THR A 163 -19.10 -20.32 0.11
C THR A 163 -20.14 -21.02 0.98
N GLU A 164 -21.36 -21.21 0.47
CA GLU A 164 -22.43 -21.92 1.18
C GLU A 164 -22.17 -23.42 1.40
N ASP A 165 -21.28 -24.02 0.60
CA ASP A 165 -20.94 -25.45 0.65
C ASP A 165 -19.68 -25.74 1.49
N ILE A 166 -19.07 -24.70 2.08
CA ILE A 166 -17.91 -24.83 2.97
C ILE A 166 -18.35 -25.44 4.30
N ARG A 167 -17.56 -26.41 4.77
CA ARG A 167 -17.73 -27.08 6.05
C ARG A 167 -16.65 -26.61 7.03
N SER A 168 -16.95 -26.66 8.32
CA SER A 168 -15.97 -26.32 9.37
C SER A 168 -14.72 -27.22 9.38
N CYS A 169 -14.81 -28.41 8.79
CA CYS A 169 -13.69 -29.35 8.64
C CYS A 169 -12.92 -29.20 7.32
N ASP A 170 -13.34 -28.29 6.43
CA ASP A 170 -12.61 -28.07 5.17
C ASP A 170 -11.30 -27.33 5.44
N LEU A 171 -10.24 -27.77 4.75
CA LEU A 171 -8.92 -27.14 4.82
C LEU A 171 -8.73 -26.25 3.60
N LEU A 172 -8.47 -24.96 3.82
CA LEU A 172 -8.19 -24.01 2.75
C LEU A 172 -6.67 -23.97 2.48
N PRO A 173 -6.24 -24.04 1.20
CA PRO A 173 -4.84 -23.83 0.87
C PRO A 173 -4.46 -22.38 1.17
N VAL A 174 -3.31 -22.21 1.81
CA VAL A 174 -2.70 -20.92 2.09
C VAL A 174 -1.30 -20.93 1.46
N PRO A 175 -0.86 -19.86 0.79
CA PRO A 175 0.48 -19.83 0.23
C PRO A 175 1.54 -19.92 1.35
N GLU A 176 2.52 -20.81 1.18
CA GLU A 176 3.68 -20.89 2.07
C GLU A 176 4.63 -19.71 1.87
N ALA A 177 4.77 -19.26 0.61
CA ALA A 177 5.56 -18.12 0.22
C ALA A 177 4.87 -17.36 -0.92
N LEU A 178 5.13 -16.06 -1.00
CA LEU A 178 4.78 -15.23 -2.14
C LEU A 178 6.09 -14.88 -2.85
N GLY A 179 6.20 -15.19 -4.15
CA GLY A 179 7.41 -14.88 -4.90
C GLY A 179 7.69 -13.36 -4.91
N ALA A 180 8.95 -12.95 -4.86
CA ALA A 180 9.32 -11.53 -4.96
C ALA A 180 9.16 -11.03 -6.41
N LEU A 181 8.56 -9.85 -6.58
CA LEU A 181 8.41 -9.18 -7.89
C LEU A 181 9.48 -8.13 -8.18
N SER A 182 10.28 -7.74 -7.20
CA SER A 182 11.32 -6.71 -7.36
C SER A 182 12.49 -6.95 -6.42
N GLU A 183 13.62 -6.25 -6.65
CA GLU A 183 14.82 -6.32 -5.81
C GLU A 183 14.66 -5.72 -4.39
N GLY A 184 13.48 -5.16 -4.10
CA GLY A 184 13.14 -4.57 -2.81
C GLY A 184 13.48 -3.08 -2.72
N LEU A 185 12.58 -2.31 -2.09
CA LEU A 185 12.73 -0.89 -1.84
C LEU A 185 13.90 -0.64 -0.87
N ARG A 186 14.89 0.15 -1.31
CA ARG A 186 16.08 0.50 -0.50
C ARG A 186 16.10 1.93 0.00
N GLU A 187 15.26 2.79 -0.57
CA GLU A 187 15.19 4.21 -0.24
C GLU A 187 13.75 4.70 -0.35
N LEU A 188 13.33 5.51 0.61
CA LEU A 188 11.97 6.04 0.70
C LEU A 188 11.97 7.56 0.49
N ASP A 189 11.19 8.06 -0.47
CA ASP A 189 10.86 9.49 -0.51
C ASP A 189 9.86 9.81 0.60
N ILE A 190 10.31 10.55 1.62
CA ILE A 190 9.50 10.89 2.79
C ILE A 190 8.70 12.18 2.62
N LEU A 191 8.92 12.96 1.55
CA LEU A 191 8.23 14.23 1.35
C LEU A 191 6.71 14.08 1.13
N PRO A 192 6.22 13.10 0.34
CA PRO A 192 4.79 12.87 0.18
C PRO A 192 4.06 12.63 1.52
N TYR A 193 4.65 11.83 2.42
CA TYR A 193 4.09 11.54 3.75
C TYR A 193 4.03 12.77 4.66
N LEU A 194 4.85 13.78 4.38
CA LEU A 194 4.98 14.99 5.20
C LEU A 194 4.31 16.22 4.55
N ALA A 195 3.59 16.04 3.43
CA ALA A 195 3.01 17.12 2.64
C ALA A 195 2.03 18.00 3.43
N ASP A 196 1.23 17.40 4.32
CA ASP A 196 0.23 18.07 5.15
C ASP A 196 0.81 18.69 6.43
N THR A 197 2.10 18.48 6.70
CA THR A 197 2.75 18.99 7.90
C THR A 197 3.19 20.44 7.77
N GLN A 198 3.50 21.04 8.92
CA GLN A 198 4.17 22.35 8.98
C GLN A 198 5.70 22.22 8.85
N LEU A 199 6.26 21.12 8.39
CA LEU A 199 7.70 20.99 8.21
C LEU A 199 8.18 21.78 6.99
N SER A 200 9.48 22.07 6.96
CA SER A 200 10.11 22.73 5.82
C SER A 200 11.19 21.85 5.21
N VAL A 201 11.25 21.86 3.89
CA VAL A 201 12.30 21.27 3.07
C VAL A 201 13.41 22.29 2.88
N HIS A 202 14.63 21.85 3.10
CA HIS A 202 15.89 22.56 2.96
C HIS A 202 16.62 21.94 1.76
N ALA A 203 16.53 22.63 0.63
CA ALA A 203 16.99 22.20 -0.68
C ALA A 203 17.77 23.32 -1.37
N GLU A 204 18.55 24.09 -0.60
CA GLU A 204 19.25 25.28 -1.08
C GLU A 204 20.14 24.97 -2.30
N VAL A 205 20.91 23.89 -2.25
CA VAL A 205 21.83 23.47 -3.32
C VAL A 205 21.10 23.18 -4.65
N PRO A 206 20.15 22.23 -4.74
CA PRO A 206 19.49 21.92 -6.00
C PRO A 206 18.64 23.08 -6.54
N ILE A 207 18.07 23.91 -5.66
CA ILE A 207 17.36 25.11 -6.08
C ILE A 207 18.32 26.09 -6.76
N LEU A 208 19.48 26.39 -6.16
CA LEU A 208 20.44 27.32 -6.74
C LEU A 208 21.02 26.79 -8.06
N GLN A 209 21.29 25.48 -8.15
CA GLN A 209 21.74 24.85 -9.39
C GLN A 209 20.69 24.92 -10.51
N TYR A 210 19.41 24.70 -10.19
CA TYR A 210 18.32 24.87 -11.15
C TYR A 210 18.22 26.31 -11.64
N LEU A 211 18.25 27.28 -10.72
CA LEU A 211 18.14 28.70 -11.02
C LEU A 211 19.30 29.23 -11.88
N ALA A 212 20.49 28.64 -11.76
CA ALA A 212 21.64 28.99 -12.58
C ALA A 212 21.46 28.63 -14.06
N VAL A 213 20.63 27.62 -14.36
CA VAL A 213 20.41 27.12 -15.74
C VAL A 213 19.07 27.61 -16.30
N ALA A 214 17.99 27.45 -15.55
CA ALA A 214 16.63 27.76 -16.01
C ALA A 214 16.19 29.21 -15.70
N GLY A 215 17.00 29.97 -14.97
CA GLY A 215 16.65 31.30 -14.48
C GLY A 215 15.62 31.27 -13.34
N SER A 216 15.18 32.45 -12.89
CA SER A 216 14.31 32.60 -11.72
C SER A 216 12.82 32.72 -12.04
N ALA A 217 12.41 32.81 -13.31
CA ALA A 217 11.02 33.09 -13.69
C ALA A 217 10.04 32.00 -13.21
N GLN A 218 10.31 30.73 -13.54
CA GLN A 218 9.45 29.60 -13.16
C GLN A 218 9.38 29.41 -11.64
N PHE A 219 10.53 29.52 -10.97
CA PHE A 219 10.61 29.50 -9.51
C PHE A 219 9.78 30.64 -8.91
N ALA A 220 9.97 31.88 -9.38
CA ALA A 220 9.29 33.04 -8.84
C ALA A 220 7.77 32.97 -9.02
N SER A 221 7.31 32.55 -10.19
CA SER A 221 5.89 32.28 -10.48
C SER A 221 5.32 31.25 -9.50
N THR A 222 5.99 30.10 -9.34
CA THR A 222 5.51 29.03 -8.45
C THR A 222 5.50 29.44 -6.96
N ILE A 223 6.49 30.23 -6.53
CA ILE A 223 6.53 30.74 -5.16
C ILE A 223 5.43 31.79 -4.92
N ALA A 224 5.16 32.64 -5.92
CA ALA A 224 4.08 33.63 -5.86
C ALA A 224 2.69 32.97 -5.76
N THR A 225 2.43 31.92 -6.53
CA THR A 225 1.16 31.16 -6.44
C THR A 225 0.98 30.44 -5.10
N CYS A 226 2.07 30.21 -4.36
CA CYS A 226 2.03 29.71 -2.98
C CYS A 226 1.78 30.83 -1.94
N GLY A 227 1.51 32.07 -2.37
CA GLY A 227 1.29 33.23 -1.49
C GLY A 227 2.55 33.73 -0.79
N LEU A 228 3.74 33.40 -1.33
CA LEU A 228 5.02 33.79 -0.76
C LEU A 228 5.70 34.86 -1.62
N GLN A 229 6.43 35.77 -0.98
CA GLN A 229 7.21 36.82 -1.68
C GLN A 229 8.48 36.22 -2.32
N PRO A 230 8.58 36.10 -3.65
CA PRO A 230 9.65 35.34 -4.29
C PRO A 230 11.04 35.94 -4.09
N GLY A 231 11.16 37.27 -4.20
CA GLY A 231 12.45 37.97 -4.02
C GLY A 231 13.04 37.76 -2.63
N ARG A 232 12.22 37.94 -1.58
CA ARG A 232 12.63 37.69 -0.18
C ARG A 232 13.01 36.23 0.03
N LYS A 233 12.25 35.31 -0.55
CA LYS A 233 12.51 33.87 -0.42
C LYS A 233 13.82 33.47 -1.08
N LEU A 234 14.05 33.94 -2.30
CA LEU A 234 15.25 33.69 -3.08
C LEU A 234 16.48 34.29 -2.39
N TYR A 235 16.37 35.50 -1.83
CA TYR A 235 17.42 36.11 -1.04
C TYR A 235 17.78 35.25 0.17
N ALA A 236 16.78 34.76 0.92
CA ALA A 236 17.02 33.89 2.06
C ALA A 236 17.71 32.57 1.67
N ILE A 237 17.33 31.96 0.55
CA ILE A 237 17.97 30.74 0.01
C ILE A 237 19.43 31.02 -0.38
N ARG A 238 19.69 32.09 -1.15
CA ARG A 238 21.05 32.46 -1.61
C ARG A 238 22.00 32.77 -0.46
N ARG A 239 21.48 33.35 0.63
CA ARG A 239 22.27 33.78 1.80
C ARG A 239 22.27 32.75 2.94
N GLY A 240 21.61 31.60 2.77
CA GLY A 240 21.50 30.58 3.84
C GLY A 240 20.82 31.11 5.12
N LEU A 241 19.91 32.08 4.98
CA LEU A 241 19.31 32.77 6.11
C LEU A 241 18.17 31.96 6.74
N ARG A 242 17.83 32.33 7.97
CA ARG A 242 16.64 31.82 8.66
C ARG A 242 15.40 32.06 7.79
N GLY A 243 14.68 30.98 7.48
CA GLY A 243 13.52 31.02 6.60
C GLY A 243 13.81 30.64 5.14
N SER A 244 15.01 30.13 4.82
CA SER A 244 15.34 29.53 3.52
C SER A 244 14.43 28.34 3.17
N GLY A 245 14.11 27.48 4.13
CA GLY A 245 13.33 26.26 3.91
C GLY A 245 11.89 26.50 3.43
N LEU A 246 11.42 25.74 2.45
CA LEU A 246 10.07 25.81 1.89
C LEU A 246 9.15 24.82 2.60
N ARG A 247 7.89 25.16 2.90
CA ARG A 247 6.94 24.17 3.43
C ARG A 247 6.87 22.97 2.48
N VAL A 248 6.73 21.74 3.01
CA VAL A 248 6.74 20.52 2.19
C VAL A 248 5.78 20.60 1.01
N ARG A 249 4.51 20.95 1.25
CA ARG A 249 3.53 21.20 0.17
C ARG A 249 3.95 22.21 -0.90
N HIS A 250 4.65 23.28 -0.54
CA HIS A 250 5.10 24.29 -1.50
C HIS A 250 6.30 23.78 -2.29
N PHE A 251 7.18 23.00 -1.64
CA PHE A 251 8.30 22.36 -2.31
C PHE A 251 7.84 21.30 -3.31
N LEU A 252 6.85 20.46 -2.95
CA LEU A 252 6.26 19.49 -3.88
C LEU A 252 5.65 20.18 -5.11
N ARG A 253 4.91 21.29 -4.93
CA ARG A 253 4.42 22.11 -6.06
C ARG A 253 5.56 22.64 -6.92
N LEU A 254 6.67 23.06 -6.32
CA LEU A 254 7.86 23.48 -7.05
C LEU A 254 8.46 22.33 -7.86
N LEU A 255 8.57 21.12 -7.30
CA LEU A 255 9.05 19.95 -8.04
C LEU A 255 8.16 19.65 -9.25
N SER A 256 6.83 19.67 -9.08
CA SER A 256 5.88 19.46 -10.17
C SER A 256 6.01 20.54 -11.27
N ALA A 257 6.16 21.80 -10.89
CA ALA A 257 6.25 22.92 -11.83
C ALA A 257 7.60 23.04 -12.55
N THR A 258 8.64 22.34 -12.08
CA THR A 258 10.02 22.46 -12.60
C THR A 258 10.60 21.14 -13.10
N SER A 259 9.76 20.11 -13.23
CA SER A 259 10.19 18.75 -13.58
C SER A 259 11.34 18.27 -12.68
N ASN A 260 11.07 18.26 -11.37
CA ASN A 260 12.01 17.87 -10.33
C ASN A 260 13.28 18.75 -10.27
N LEU A 261 13.12 20.07 -10.39
CA LEU A 261 14.23 21.04 -10.53
C LEU A 261 15.15 20.70 -11.72
N GLY A 262 14.54 20.27 -12.83
CA GLY A 262 15.25 19.76 -14.00
C GLY A 262 16.12 18.54 -13.67
N GLY A 263 15.56 17.58 -12.92
CA GLY A 263 16.23 16.34 -12.48
C GLY A 263 17.19 16.48 -11.29
N ARG A 264 17.58 17.70 -10.90
CA ARG A 264 18.65 17.96 -9.91
C ARG A 264 18.29 17.59 -8.47
N CYS A 265 17.01 17.43 -8.17
CA CYS A 265 16.60 17.07 -6.82
C CYS A 265 16.94 15.62 -6.46
N SER A 266 17.06 14.73 -7.46
CA SER A 266 17.35 13.31 -7.24
C SER A 266 18.79 13.04 -6.78
N GLU A 267 19.72 13.94 -7.09
CA GLU A 267 21.16 13.77 -6.81
C GLU A 267 21.64 14.59 -5.61
N ALA A 268 20.78 15.48 -5.09
CA ALA A 268 21.18 16.48 -4.11
C ALA A 268 20.77 16.11 -2.68
N ARG A 269 21.59 16.54 -1.71
CA ARG A 269 21.26 16.42 -0.27
C ARG A 269 20.13 17.37 0.08
N VAL A 270 18.91 16.82 0.11
CA VAL A 270 17.70 17.53 0.53
C VAL A 270 17.29 17.03 1.91
N PHE A 271 16.97 17.95 2.82
CA PHE A 271 16.56 17.63 4.18
C PHE A 271 15.19 18.21 4.50
N VAL A 272 14.42 17.51 5.33
CA VAL A 272 13.12 17.97 5.82
C VAL A 272 13.11 18.02 7.34
N GLY A 273 12.58 19.11 7.90
CA GLY A 273 12.37 19.19 9.34
C GLY A 273 12.07 20.58 9.86
N GLY A 274 12.38 20.76 11.15
CA GLY A 274 12.17 22.01 11.86
C GLY A 274 13.36 22.95 11.80
N LYS A 275 13.35 23.93 12.73
CA LYS A 275 14.41 24.94 12.85
C LYS A 275 15.77 24.34 13.20
N LYS A 276 15.81 23.31 14.07
CA LYS A 276 17.04 22.66 14.52
C LYS A 276 17.56 21.71 13.44
N VAL A 277 18.74 22.02 12.89
CA VAL A 277 19.37 21.27 11.79
C VAL A 277 19.60 19.80 12.17
N ALA A 278 20.11 19.54 13.37
CA ALA A 278 20.35 18.18 13.88
C ALA A 278 19.08 17.33 14.04
N CYS A 279 17.87 17.91 13.91
CA CYS A 279 16.61 17.18 14.00
C CYS A 279 15.91 17.06 12.64
N ARG A 280 16.64 17.26 11.53
CA ARG A 280 16.12 17.09 10.17
C ARG A 280 16.40 15.66 9.70
N LEU A 281 15.55 15.17 8.83
CA LEU A 281 15.74 13.90 8.13
C LEU A 281 16.14 14.15 6.67
N PRO A 282 16.90 13.26 6.04
CA PRO A 282 17.06 13.29 4.59
C PRO A 282 15.69 13.07 3.93
N ALA A 283 15.37 13.83 2.89
CA ALA A 283 14.11 13.71 2.15
C ALA A 283 13.99 12.36 1.42
N ARG A 284 15.14 11.77 1.08
CA ARG A 284 15.28 10.41 0.59
C ARG A 284 15.92 9.60 1.71
N LEU A 285 15.11 8.81 2.41
CA LEU A 285 15.50 8.09 3.61
C LEU A 285 16.03 6.71 3.20
N PRO A 286 17.31 6.39 3.44
CA PRO A 286 17.82 5.04 3.21
C PRO A 286 17.13 4.05 4.16
N LEU A 287 16.65 2.94 3.62
CA LEU A 287 16.05 1.84 4.38
C LEU A 287 17.13 0.83 4.75
N SER A 288 18.13 1.29 5.49
CA SER A 288 19.17 0.43 6.06
C SER A 288 18.60 -0.49 7.13
N ASP A 289 19.36 -1.52 7.50
CA ASP A 289 18.98 -2.43 8.57
C ASP A 289 18.69 -1.68 9.89
N SER A 290 19.48 -0.65 10.23
CA SER A 290 19.26 0.16 11.43
C SER A 290 17.97 0.97 11.34
N VAL A 291 17.69 1.60 10.19
CA VAL A 291 16.46 2.39 10.01
C VAL A 291 15.23 1.49 10.06
N LEU A 292 15.27 0.31 9.43
CA LEU A 292 14.20 -0.68 9.48
C LEU A 292 14.00 -1.23 10.90
N ALA A 293 15.09 -1.50 11.63
CA ALA A 293 15.01 -1.90 13.03
C ALA A 293 14.38 -0.81 13.91
N LEU A 294 14.72 0.46 13.68
CA LEU A 294 14.09 1.58 14.40
C LEU A 294 12.58 1.66 14.14
N LEU A 295 12.12 1.36 12.92
CA LEU A 295 10.69 1.24 12.62
C LEU A 295 10.05 0.10 13.42
N GLY A 296 10.68 -1.08 13.46
CA GLY A 296 10.22 -2.23 14.24
C GLY A 296 10.12 -1.93 15.74
N TYR A 297 11.18 -1.37 16.34
CA TYR A 297 11.17 -0.96 17.75
C TYR A 297 10.15 0.14 18.03
N TYR A 298 9.91 1.06 17.09
CA TYR A 298 8.85 2.05 17.24
C TYR A 298 7.45 1.42 17.18
N ILE A 299 7.24 0.39 16.36
CA ILE A 299 5.95 -0.31 16.28
C ILE A 299 5.69 -1.03 17.60
N ALA A 300 6.69 -1.74 18.13
CA ALA A 300 6.62 -2.48 19.40
C ALA A 300 6.46 -1.54 20.62
N GLU A 301 7.42 -0.65 20.82
CA GLU A 301 7.65 0.04 22.10
C GLU A 301 7.49 1.57 21.99
N GLY A 302 7.14 2.06 20.79
CA GLY A 302 7.16 3.47 20.47
C GLY A 302 5.85 4.20 20.79
N ASN A 303 5.95 5.33 21.48
CA ASN A 303 4.82 6.23 21.75
C ASN A 303 5.08 7.62 21.17
N ALA A 304 4.14 8.16 20.37
CA ALA A 304 4.25 9.52 19.86
C ALA A 304 3.64 10.53 20.83
N GLN A 305 4.45 11.48 21.31
CA GLN A 305 3.99 12.66 22.04
C GLN A 305 3.79 13.85 21.09
N ALA A 306 3.41 14.99 21.65
CA ALA A 306 3.14 16.22 20.89
C ALA A 306 4.39 16.74 20.15
N LYS A 307 5.59 16.61 20.74
CA LYS A 307 6.84 17.21 20.21
C LYS A 307 8.01 16.24 20.09
N CYS A 308 7.82 14.98 20.46
CA CYS A 308 8.84 13.94 20.44
C CYS A 308 8.20 12.56 20.24
N ILE A 309 9.05 11.59 19.99
CA ILE A 309 8.72 10.18 20.20
C ILE A 309 9.45 9.69 21.45
N ILE A 310 8.86 8.70 22.09
CA ILE A 310 9.46 7.93 23.17
C ILE A 310 9.57 6.49 22.71
N ILE A 311 10.73 5.86 22.93
CA ILE A 311 10.92 4.41 22.76
C ILE A 311 11.47 3.90 24.09
N SER A 312 10.80 2.93 24.68
CA SER A 312 11.12 2.38 26.00
C SER A 312 11.60 0.95 25.87
N ASN A 313 12.78 0.61 26.41
CA ASN A 313 13.20 -0.79 26.50
C ASN A 313 14.34 -0.92 27.53
N HIS A 314 14.37 -2.02 28.28
CA HIS A 314 15.40 -2.28 29.30
C HIS A 314 16.54 -3.19 28.81
N HIS A 315 16.35 -3.90 27.69
CA HIS A 315 17.31 -4.89 27.21
C HIS A 315 18.53 -4.23 26.55
N GLY A 316 19.73 -4.52 27.05
CA GLY A 316 20.96 -3.83 26.63
C GLY A 316 21.27 -3.90 25.13
N ILE A 317 20.93 -5.01 24.45
CA ILE A 317 21.18 -5.17 23.01
C ILE A 317 20.22 -4.29 22.20
N ILE A 318 18.92 -4.30 22.54
CA ILE A 318 17.90 -3.50 21.85
C ILE A 318 18.22 -2.01 21.97
N ARG A 319 18.60 -1.60 23.17
CA ARG A 319 19.06 -0.23 23.47
C ARG A 319 20.22 0.20 22.57
N LYS A 320 21.26 -0.64 22.43
CA LYS A 320 22.39 -0.36 21.52
C LYS A 320 21.94 -0.24 20.06
N ASN A 321 21.00 -1.07 19.62
CA ASN A 321 20.47 -1.01 18.25
C ASN A 321 19.66 0.28 18.01
N ILE A 322 18.84 0.71 18.98
CA ILE A 322 18.13 2.00 18.92
C ILE A 322 19.13 3.15 18.83
N GLU A 323 20.15 3.16 19.68
CA GLU A 323 21.19 4.20 19.67
C GLU A 323 21.96 4.23 18.35
N ALA A 324 22.36 3.07 17.82
CA ALA A 324 23.03 2.96 16.52
C ALA A 324 22.16 3.55 15.39
N SER A 325 20.86 3.24 15.39
CA SER A 325 19.91 3.74 14.40
C SER A 325 19.73 5.26 14.47
N LEU A 326 19.63 5.81 15.69
CA LEU A 326 19.53 7.25 15.90
C LEU A 326 20.82 7.98 15.52
N ASN A 327 21.98 7.39 15.81
CA ASN A 327 23.28 7.91 15.44
C ASN A 327 23.49 7.90 13.92
N GLU A 328 23.07 6.84 13.23
CA GLU A 328 23.12 6.74 11.76
C GLU A 328 22.28 7.86 11.11
N LEU A 329 21.10 8.14 11.66
CA LEU A 329 20.25 9.26 11.23
C LEU A 329 20.76 10.63 11.68
N GLY A 330 21.82 10.69 12.50
CA GLY A 330 22.35 11.93 13.09
C GLY A 330 21.38 12.64 14.03
N LEU A 331 20.42 11.91 14.62
CA LEU A 331 19.36 12.48 15.44
C LEU A 331 19.74 12.52 16.93
N PRO A 332 19.66 13.69 17.59
CA PRO A 332 19.90 13.78 19.01
C PRO A 332 18.75 13.17 19.80
N PHE A 333 19.10 12.45 20.86
CA PHE A 333 18.16 11.85 21.81
C PHE A 333 18.59 12.13 23.25
N PHE A 334 17.65 11.98 24.17
CA PHE A 334 17.88 12.09 25.60
C PHE A 334 17.38 10.81 26.28
N VAL A 335 18.22 10.19 27.12
CA VAL A 335 17.83 9.03 27.93
C VAL A 335 17.27 9.53 29.25
N ARG A 336 16.01 9.21 29.52
CA ARG A 336 15.31 9.58 30.77
C ARG A 336 15.78 8.70 31.93
N ARG A 337 15.46 9.13 33.16
CA ARG A 337 15.70 8.32 34.38
C ARG A 337 15.00 6.95 34.32
N SER A 338 13.87 6.86 33.62
CA SER A 338 13.13 5.63 33.33
C SER A 338 13.81 4.70 32.31
N SER A 339 14.98 5.06 31.78
CA SER A 339 15.64 4.43 30.62
C SER A 339 14.99 4.70 29.26
N ASP A 340 13.90 5.47 29.20
CA ASP A 340 13.25 5.81 27.95
C ASP A 340 14.10 6.71 27.06
N TYR A 341 14.16 6.42 25.77
CA TYR A 341 14.73 7.30 24.76
C TYR A 341 13.70 8.35 24.35
N GLN A 342 13.98 9.62 24.60
CA GLN A 342 13.21 10.74 24.09
C GLN A 342 13.90 11.35 22.86
N ILE A 343 13.26 11.25 21.70
CA ILE A 343 13.76 11.81 20.44
C ILE A 343 12.92 13.01 20.03
N SER A 344 13.48 14.21 20.14
CA SER A 344 12.76 15.48 19.93
C SER A 344 12.86 15.99 18.49
N SER A 345 12.65 15.08 17.53
CA SER A 345 12.63 15.38 16.08
C SER A 345 11.19 15.40 15.58
N MET A 346 10.69 16.58 15.21
CA MET A 346 9.36 16.70 14.59
C MET A 346 9.28 16.02 13.22
N ALA A 347 10.40 15.92 12.50
CA ALA A 347 10.47 15.21 11.23
C ALA A 347 10.24 13.71 11.44
N LEU A 348 11.05 13.09 12.31
CA LEU A 348 10.93 11.67 12.64
C LEU A 348 9.57 11.36 13.28
N ARG A 349 9.12 12.18 14.24
CA ARG A 349 7.80 12.01 14.88
C ARG A 349 6.68 12.03 13.85
N SER A 350 6.68 13.00 12.93
CA SER A 350 5.60 13.11 11.95
C SER A 350 5.63 11.95 10.96
N LEU A 351 6.82 11.55 10.52
CA LEU A 351 7.02 10.41 9.64
C LEU A 351 6.52 9.11 10.29
N LEU A 352 6.99 8.78 11.49
CA LEU A 352 6.62 7.55 12.20
C LEU A 352 5.12 7.48 12.51
N VAL A 353 4.48 8.60 12.87
CA VAL A 353 3.03 8.63 13.08
C VAL A 353 2.26 8.35 11.79
N LYS A 354 2.75 8.88 10.66
CA LYS A 354 2.14 8.68 9.33
C LYS A 354 2.33 7.26 8.82
N LEU A 355 3.52 6.69 9.01
CA LEU A 355 3.84 5.34 8.58
C LEU A 355 3.22 4.28 9.51
N CYS A 356 3.51 4.36 10.80
CA CYS A 356 3.31 3.27 11.74
C CYS A 356 2.27 3.55 12.83
N GLY A 357 1.63 4.74 12.84
CA GLY A 357 0.63 5.11 13.85
C GLY A 357 1.21 5.64 15.17
N SER A 358 0.39 6.41 15.90
CA SER A 358 0.84 7.17 17.07
C SER A 358 0.75 6.46 18.42
N LYS A 359 -0.18 5.51 18.56
CA LYS A 359 -0.55 4.82 19.80
C LYS A 359 -0.76 3.33 19.51
N ALA A 360 -0.77 2.51 20.55
CA ALA A 360 -0.92 1.05 20.46
C ALA A 360 -2.07 0.60 19.53
N SER A 361 -3.28 1.13 19.73
CA SER A 361 -4.47 0.72 18.97
C SER A 361 -4.51 1.17 17.51
N CYS A 362 -3.54 1.98 17.06
CA CYS A 362 -3.43 2.36 15.65
C CYS A 362 -2.06 2.04 15.05
N LYS A 363 -1.27 1.21 15.75
CA LYS A 363 0.00 0.71 15.22
C LYS A 363 -0.25 -0.12 13.96
N ARG A 364 0.68 -0.08 13.03
CA ARG A 364 0.63 -0.83 11.77
C ARG A 364 2.02 -0.91 11.17
N LEU A 365 2.21 -1.85 10.25
CA LEU A 365 3.37 -1.84 9.38
C LEU A 365 3.32 -0.63 8.43
N PRO A 366 4.48 -0.04 8.05
CA PRO A 366 4.52 1.00 7.03
C PRO A 366 3.90 0.51 5.72
N ASP A 367 3.14 1.35 5.02
CA ASP A 367 2.45 0.98 3.76
C ASP A 367 3.37 0.45 2.64
N PHE A 368 4.66 0.82 2.67
CA PHE A 368 5.68 0.30 1.76
C PHE A 368 6.25 -1.08 2.14
N TRP A 369 5.84 -1.68 3.27
CA TRP A 369 6.35 -3.00 3.70
C TRP A 369 6.26 -4.08 2.60
N PRO A 370 5.21 -4.15 1.75
CA PRO A 370 5.13 -5.17 0.70
C PRO A 370 6.18 -4.98 -0.42
N GLN A 371 6.84 -3.83 -0.46
CA GLN A 371 7.90 -3.52 -1.42
C GLN A 371 9.28 -3.87 -0.88
N LEU A 372 9.41 -4.26 0.39
CA LEU A 372 10.70 -4.65 0.95
C LEU A 372 11.11 -6.03 0.44
N SER A 373 12.41 -6.28 0.34
CA SER A 373 12.94 -7.64 0.20
C SER A 373 12.64 -8.45 1.45
N ASP A 374 12.58 -9.79 1.34
CA ASP A 374 12.38 -10.67 2.50
C ASP A 374 13.40 -10.41 3.61
N ARG A 375 14.65 -10.13 3.25
CA ARG A 375 15.71 -9.77 4.21
C ARG A 375 15.41 -8.45 4.92
N SER A 376 15.01 -7.42 4.19
CA SER A 376 14.66 -6.12 4.77
C SER A 376 13.41 -6.20 5.65
N LEU A 377 12.38 -6.93 5.20
CA LEU A 377 11.16 -7.17 5.99
C LEU A 377 11.48 -7.97 7.26
N ALA A 378 12.34 -8.99 7.17
CA ALA A 378 12.78 -9.78 8.32
C ALA A 378 13.51 -8.92 9.36
N VAL A 379 14.32 -7.93 8.95
CA VAL A 379 14.96 -6.99 9.90
C VAL A 379 13.93 -6.16 10.66
N LEU A 380 12.93 -5.63 9.96
CA LEU A 380 11.84 -4.85 10.57
C LEU A 380 11.05 -5.73 11.56
N LEU A 381 10.60 -6.91 11.11
CA LEU A 381 9.80 -7.83 11.93
C LEU A 381 10.58 -8.36 13.12
N ARG A 382 11.87 -8.70 12.95
CA ARG A 382 12.73 -9.11 14.06
C ARG A 382 12.80 -8.02 15.13
N ALA A 383 12.97 -6.76 14.75
CA ALA A 383 13.00 -5.67 15.73
C ALA A 383 11.64 -5.47 16.43
N TYR A 384 10.52 -5.69 15.73
CA TYR A 384 9.20 -5.71 16.36
C TYR A 384 9.09 -6.84 17.40
N PHE A 385 9.42 -8.09 17.04
CA PHE A 385 9.38 -9.23 17.96
C PHE A 385 10.42 -9.17 19.06
N ASP A 386 11.60 -8.60 18.84
CA ASP A 386 12.59 -8.36 19.90
C ASP A 386 12.04 -7.40 20.97
N GLY A 387 11.21 -6.43 20.55
CA GLY A 387 10.60 -5.44 21.44
C GLY A 387 9.39 -5.97 22.21
N ASP A 388 8.45 -6.60 21.52
CA ASP A 388 7.12 -6.96 22.06
C ASP A 388 6.87 -8.48 22.12
N GLY A 389 7.76 -9.28 21.53
CA GLY A 389 7.60 -10.72 21.41
C GLY A 389 8.01 -11.47 22.68
N THR A 390 7.27 -12.53 22.97
CA THR A 390 7.56 -13.52 24.01
C THR A 390 7.63 -14.91 23.38
N VAL A 391 8.58 -15.73 23.82
CA VAL A 391 8.65 -17.14 23.41
C VAL A 391 7.85 -17.97 24.40
N GLY A 392 6.79 -18.62 23.93
CA GLY A 392 5.96 -19.53 24.72
C GLY A 392 6.64 -20.88 24.95
N TYR A 393 6.05 -21.70 25.83
CA TYR A 393 6.65 -22.96 26.27
C TYR A 393 6.79 -23.99 25.15
N GLY A 394 5.94 -23.93 24.11
CA GLY A 394 6.00 -24.81 22.95
C GLY A 394 6.92 -24.31 21.84
N GLY A 395 7.66 -23.20 22.06
CA GLY A 395 8.49 -22.55 21.04
C GLY A 395 7.74 -21.58 20.13
N GLU A 396 6.45 -21.32 20.40
CA GLU A 396 5.69 -20.29 19.72
C GLU A 396 6.23 -18.89 20.01
N VAL A 397 6.21 -18.00 19.02
CA VAL A 397 6.48 -16.57 19.21
C VAL A 397 5.14 -15.86 19.31
N ILE A 398 4.91 -15.20 20.43
CA ILE A 398 3.67 -14.49 20.75
C ILE A 398 3.98 -13.00 20.84
N ALA A 399 3.24 -12.18 20.10
CA ALA A 399 3.21 -10.72 20.28
C ALA A 399 1.76 -10.28 20.46
N ALA A 400 1.51 -9.27 21.30
CA ALA A 400 0.18 -8.83 21.65
C ALA A 400 -0.06 -7.40 21.14
N THR A 401 -1.07 -7.22 20.29
CA THR A 401 -1.40 -5.91 19.75
C THR A 401 -2.83 -5.51 20.08
N ALA A 402 -3.03 -4.21 20.32
CA ALA A 402 -4.36 -3.61 20.42
C ALA A 402 -4.87 -3.07 19.07
N SER A 403 -4.11 -3.28 17.99
CA SER A 403 -4.41 -2.80 16.64
C SER A 403 -4.71 -3.97 15.71
N ASP A 404 -5.94 -4.01 15.20
CA ASP A 404 -6.39 -4.96 14.19
C ASP A 404 -5.65 -4.79 12.85
N ASP A 405 -5.12 -3.59 12.55
CA ASP A 405 -4.34 -3.34 11.33
C ASP A 405 -2.89 -3.86 11.43
N LEU A 406 -2.38 -4.09 12.65
CA LEU A 406 -1.04 -4.66 12.86
C LEU A 406 -1.06 -6.18 12.90
N ALA A 407 -2.15 -6.75 13.44
CA ALA A 407 -2.43 -8.19 13.40
C ALA A 407 -2.70 -8.65 11.97
#